data_AF-A0ABD0P7C3-F1
#
_entry.id   AF-A0ABD0P7C3-F1
#
_cell.length_a   1.000
_cell.length_b   1.000
_cell.length_c   1.000
_cell.angle_alpha   90.00
_cell.angle_beta   90.00
_cell.angle_gamma   90.00
#
_symmetry.space_group_name_H-M   'P 1'
#
loop_
_entity.id
_entity.type
_entity.pdbx_description
1 polymer ?
#
loop_
_entity_poly.entity_id
_entity_poly.type
_entity_poly.pdbx_seq_one_letter_code
_entity_poly.pdbx_strand_id
1 'polypeptide(L)' 'MPAPGVCLNILSERNLKDGQGSPDNPEKYLDQDFHQLKQFCLKQRMRFVDNLFPPEMKSIGMGSLHREDLQRVVWRRPH' A
#
# COMPACT_ATOMS: atom_id res chain seq x y z
N MET A 1 -7.19 -17.57 28.24
CA MET A 1 -7.21 -16.84 26.95
C MET A 1 -6.00 -17.28 26.15
N PRO A 2 -6.10 -17.47 24.83
CA PRO A 2 -4.93 -17.81 24.02
C PRO A 2 -3.88 -16.71 24.13
N ALA A 3 -2.60 -17.10 24.06
CA ALA A 3 -1.50 -16.14 24.17
C ALA A 3 -1.56 -15.12 23.01
N PRO A 4 -1.19 -13.84 23.26
CA PRO A 4 -1.10 -12.83 22.21
C PRO A 4 -0.18 -13.35 21.09
N GLY A 5 -0.72 -13.50 19.87
CA GLY A 5 0.00 -14.06 18.72
C GLY A 5 -0.56 -15.39 18.20
N VAL A 6 -1.10 -16.25 19.07
CA VAL A 6 -1.71 -17.53 18.64
C VAL A 6 -2.94 -17.29 17.77
N CYS A 7 -3.74 -16.27 18.09
CA CYS A 7 -4.89 -15.89 17.26
C CYS A 7 -4.49 -15.38 15.87
N LEU A 8 -3.36 -14.65 15.76
CA LEU A 8 -2.89 -14.10 14.48
C LEU A 8 -2.43 -15.22 13.54
N ASN A 9 -1.68 -16.20 14.06
CA ASN A 9 -1.25 -17.36 13.28
C ASN A 9 -2.43 -18.21 12.79
N ILE A 10 -3.45 -18.44 13.63
CA ILE A 10 -4.63 -19.21 13.22
C ILE A 10 -5.41 -18.50 12.11
N LEU A 11 -5.49 -17.16 12.16
CA LEU A 11 -6.17 -16.37 11.13
C LEU A 11 -5.40 -16.37 9.81
N SER A 12 -4.08 -16.20 9.84
CA SER A 12 -3.25 -16.25 8.63
C SER A 12 -3.27 -17.64 7.99
N GLU A 13 -3.20 -18.71 8.79
CA GLU A 13 -3.31 -20.09 8.30
C GLU A 13 -4.66 -20.37 7.62
N ARG A 14 -5.76 -19.80 8.14
CA ARG A 14 -7.08 -19.92 7.51
C ARG A 14 -7.15 -19.15 6.20
N ASN A 15 -6.68 -17.91 6.18
CA ASN A 15 -6.66 -17.10 4.98
C ASN A 15 -5.86 -17.76 3.85
N LEU A 16 -4.70 -18.36 4.18
CA LEU A 16 -3.90 -19.12 3.23
C LEU A 16 -4.65 -20.34 2.69
N LYS A 17 -5.38 -21.07 3.54
CA LYS A 17 -6.24 -22.20 3.12
C LYS A 17 -7.40 -21.76 2.23
N ASP A 18 -7.94 -20.58 2.46
CA ASP A 18 -8.99 -19.95 1.65
C ASP A 18 -8.43 -19.30 0.36
N GLY A 19 -7.14 -19.53 0.06
CA GLY A 19 -6.49 -19.11 -1.18
C GLY A 19 -6.06 -17.65 -1.20
N GLN A 20 -6.06 -16.95 -0.06
CA GLN A 20 -5.50 -15.59 0.02
C GLN A 20 -4.02 -15.61 -0.36
N GLY A 21 -3.60 -14.66 -1.19
CA GLY A 21 -2.25 -14.60 -1.75
C GLY A 21 -2.10 -15.31 -3.10
N SER A 22 -3.15 -15.96 -3.61
CA SER A 22 -3.16 -16.51 -4.97
C SER A 22 -3.42 -15.43 -6.03
N PRO A 23 -3.13 -15.69 -7.33
CA PRO A 23 -3.49 -14.75 -8.40
C PRO A 23 -4.98 -14.40 -8.46
N ASP A 24 -5.85 -15.35 -8.11
CA ASP A 24 -7.31 -15.17 -8.14
C ASP A 24 -7.86 -14.51 -6.85
N ASN A 25 -7.10 -14.56 -5.75
CA ASN A 25 -7.45 -13.92 -4.48
C ASN A 25 -6.20 -13.29 -3.84
N PRO A 26 -5.67 -12.19 -4.41
CA PRO A 26 -4.47 -11.56 -3.90
C PRO A 26 -4.70 -10.95 -2.53
N GLU A 27 -3.66 -10.97 -1.69
CA GLU A 27 -3.69 -10.26 -0.42
C GLU A 27 -3.72 -8.74 -0.65
N LYS A 28 -4.48 -8.03 0.18
CA LYS A 28 -4.52 -6.57 0.17
C LYS A 28 -3.29 -6.04 0.92
N TYR A 29 -2.26 -5.66 0.16
CA TYR A 29 -1.06 -5.08 0.76
C TYR A 29 -1.42 -3.84 1.57
N LEU A 30 -1.01 -3.83 2.84
CA LEU A 30 -1.31 -2.77 3.82
C LEU A 30 -2.82 -2.45 3.91
N ASP A 31 -3.67 -3.46 3.72
CA ASP A 31 -5.13 -3.36 3.76
C ASP A 31 -5.73 -2.36 2.74
N GLN A 32 -4.99 -2.03 1.67
CA GLN A 32 -5.48 -1.14 0.63
C GLN A 32 -6.37 -1.90 -0.37
N ASP A 33 -7.62 -1.43 -0.54
CA ASP A 33 -8.56 -1.94 -1.55
C ASP A 33 -8.69 -0.96 -2.72
N PHE A 34 -8.21 -1.37 -3.90
CA PHE A 34 -8.24 -0.54 -5.11
C PHE A 34 -9.66 -0.06 -5.48
N HIS A 35 -10.66 -0.94 -5.42
CA HIS A 35 -12.02 -0.61 -5.82
C HIS A 35 -12.62 0.41 -4.87
N GLN A 36 -12.46 0.22 -3.57
CA GLN A 36 -12.94 1.15 -2.55
C GLN A 36 -12.25 2.51 -2.67
N LEU A 37 -10.92 2.55 -2.79
CA LEU A 37 -10.14 3.78 -2.93
C LEU A 37 -10.52 4.54 -4.21
N LYS A 38 -10.66 3.84 -5.34
CA LYS A 38 -11.09 4.44 -6.61
C LYS A 38 -12.47 5.06 -6.48
N GLN A 39 -13.44 4.33 -5.93
CA GLN A 39 -14.81 4.82 -5.76
C GLN A 39 -14.86 6.05 -4.84
N PHE A 40 -14.10 6.04 -3.75
CA PHE A 40 -13.97 7.19 -2.86
C PHE A 40 -13.46 8.44 -3.61
N CYS A 41 -12.34 8.33 -4.32
CA CYS A 41 -11.75 9.45 -5.05
C CYS A 41 -12.70 10.01 -6.13
N LEU A 42 -13.39 9.13 -6.86
CA LEU A 42 -14.37 9.54 -7.88
C LEU A 42 -15.55 10.30 -7.27
N LYS A 43 -16.11 9.80 -6.16
CA LYS A 43 -17.22 10.47 -5.44
C LYS A 43 -16.80 11.85 -4.92
N GLN A 44 -15.58 11.96 -4.39
CA GLN A 44 -15.03 13.21 -3.87
C GLN A 44 -14.43 14.12 -4.97
N ARG A 45 -14.45 13.70 -6.24
CA ARG A 45 -13.87 14.42 -7.39
C ARG A 45 -12.40 14.82 -7.15
N MET A 46 -11.64 13.94 -6.52
CA MET A 46 -10.24 14.16 -6.19
C MET A 46 -9.35 13.11 -6.85
N ARG A 47 -8.05 13.41 -6.95
CA ARG A 47 -7.05 12.43 -7.39
C ARG A 47 -6.54 11.65 -6.18
N PHE A 48 -6.34 10.35 -6.36
CA PHE A 48 -5.77 9.49 -5.31
C PHE A 48 -4.33 9.90 -5.00
N VAL A 49 -4.02 10.11 -3.72
CA VAL A 49 -2.66 10.25 -3.19
C VAL A 49 -2.46 9.09 -2.22
N ASP A 50 -1.36 8.36 -2.39
CA ASP A 50 -1.04 7.25 -1.51
C ASP A 50 -0.44 7.79 -0.21
N ASN A 51 -1.10 7.50 0.92
CA ASN A 51 -0.62 7.92 2.23
C ASN A 51 0.46 6.98 2.79
N LEU A 52 0.49 5.73 2.31
CA LEU A 52 1.45 4.71 2.74
C LEU A 52 2.73 4.78 1.93
N PHE A 53 2.62 5.26 0.69
CA PHE A 53 3.76 5.56 -0.18
C PHE A 53 3.66 6.99 -0.76
N PRO A 54 3.85 8.03 0.08
CA PRO A 54 3.60 9.41 -0.31
C PRO A 54 4.65 9.95 -1.29
N PRO A 55 4.34 11.02 -2.04
CA PRO A 55 5.29 11.67 -2.95
C PRO A 55 6.34 12.51 -2.19
N GLU A 56 7.12 11.86 -1.32
CA GLU A 56 8.11 12.46 -0.43
C GLU A 56 9.49 11.82 -0.62
N MET A 57 10.55 12.48 -0.13
CA MET A 57 11.92 11.97 -0.22
C MET A 57 12.08 10.58 0.42
N LYS A 58 11.31 10.28 1.48
CA LYS A 58 11.35 8.97 2.14
C LYS A 58 10.92 7.82 1.23
N SER A 59 10.09 8.08 0.23
CA SER A 59 9.60 7.08 -0.73
C SER A 59 10.58 6.84 -1.87
N ILE A 60 11.55 7.73 -2.09
CA ILE A 60 12.64 7.54 -3.07
C ILE A 60 13.71 6.60 -2.50
N GLY A 61 13.88 6.59 -1.17
CA GLY A 61 14.87 5.77 -0.48
C GLY A 61 16.27 6.40 -0.42
N MET A 62 17.20 5.67 0.19
CA MET A 62 18.60 6.09 0.32
C MET A 62 19.45 5.29 -0.67
N GLY A 63 20.23 5.97 -1.53
CA GLY A 63 21.36 5.31 -2.21
C GLY A 63 21.58 5.58 -3.70
N SER A 64 20.72 6.31 -4.40
CA SER A 64 20.91 6.56 -5.85
C SER A 64 21.10 8.02 -6.24
N LEU A 65 20.65 8.95 -5.40
CA LEU A 65 20.71 10.39 -5.66
C LEU A 65 21.38 11.10 -4.50
N HIS A 66 22.22 12.08 -4.82
CA HIS A 66 22.73 13.02 -3.83
C HIS A 66 21.59 13.85 -3.24
N ARG A 67 21.77 14.38 -2.02
CA ARG A 67 20.72 15.11 -1.30
C ARG A 67 20.24 16.33 -2.08
N GLU A 68 21.16 16.95 -2.80
CA GLU A 68 20.96 18.13 -3.64
C GLU A 68 20.08 17.79 -4.85
N ASP A 69 20.26 16.61 -5.44
CA ASP A 69 19.43 16.14 -6.57
C ASP A 69 18.02 15.76 -6.11
N LEU A 70 17.91 15.13 -4.93
CA LEU A 70 16.61 14.79 -4.35
C LEU A 70 15.73 16.02 -4.10
N GLN A 71 16.33 17.17 -3.76
CA GLN A 71 15.60 18.44 -3.59
C GLN A 71 15.01 18.98 -4.89
N ARG A 72 15.51 18.54 -6.05
CA ARG A 72 15.05 19.00 -7.38
C ARG A 72 13.96 18.10 -7.96
N VAL A 73 13.62 17.00 -7.31
CA VAL A 73 12.61 16.05 -7.78
C VAL A 73 11.22 16.67 -7.72
N VAL A 74 10.49 16.57 -8.83
CA VAL A 74 9.09 16.99 -8.93
C VAL A 74 8.23 15.77 -9.29
N TRP A 75 7.29 15.44 -8.41
CA TRP A 75 6.33 14.36 -8.63
C TRP A 75 5.27 14.80 -9.63
N ARG A 76 5.18 14.10 -10.77
CA ARG A 76 4.19 14.38 -11.81
C ARG A 76 3.35 13.14 -12.11
N ARG A 77 2.10 13.37 -12.51
CA ARG A 77 1.23 12.32 -13.03
C ARG A 77 1.35 12.28 -14.56
N PRO A 78 1.23 11.10 -15.18
CA PRO A 78 1.01 11.02 -16.62
C PRO A 78 -0.24 11.82 -17.04
N HIS A 79 -0.19 12.41 -18.23
CA HIS A 79 -1.31 13.09 -18.88
C HIS A 79 -2.16 12.11 -19.68
#